data_AF-M5S3X2-F1
#
_entry.id   AF-M5S3X2-F1
#
_cell.length_a   1.000
_cell.length_b   1.000
_cell.length_c   1.000
_cell.angle_alpha   90.00
_cell.angle_beta   90.00
_cell.angle_gamma   90.00
#
_symmetry.space_group_name_H-M   'P 1'
#
loop_
_entity.id
_entity.type
_entity.pdbx_description
1 polymer ?
#
loop_
_entity_poly.entity_id
_entity_poly.type
_entity_poly.pdbx_seq_one_letter_code
_entity_poly.pdbx_strand_id
1 'polypeptide(L)'
;MNVRYLVSLVTGLMLGIGTMNFSSVNLSAHEVGSHDDSHVSSASRTWSVAADGSHLHGSFVCVIDDDVQIRRADGKLARIAIDHLVASDQAWIEARCEEIKLLNQHRETQLAMLNPPTDATIRSTTDTKSMPAIGEYFKPFQKALQLHWDKNFLYVGSNGLPEHPMMIGIRAWQQQVPLPQKYIADNAWRIPLYPVPAKNPMSTKNDFLRGAIALAVNGVPIFNPLNNRGDDAFLFGELDQYGGHCGRADDYHYHIAPVHLEEATGNGNPIAYALDGYPIFGYQDEQATDFAPLDNLGGHKDASGNYHYHAQKTYPYLNGGFYGEVTKRDGQVDPQPRAEPLRPALRPLRDAKITGFDRNGNRFQLEYDVSGRKGTIHYVVKNDGSVDFTFQEPSGKTRTESYRSRSGKPYMPLSDALGTNVDLSHHLPSGMPMLTVTSPAFAAGNEMPIEFTGDGAGHSPPLAWTKGPAGTQCYALNLWHTPGPGDIKSYWLLYNIPADVTSLPANAHGIGTAGYNDKGHTEYDPMRSKGPGVKKYHVTVFALSEKPNLHRQKSHVTNC
;
A
#
# COMPACT_ATOMS: atom_id res chain seq x y z
N MET A 1 -55.73 26.89 3.00
CA MET A 1 -57.16 26.83 3.34
C MET A 1 -57.31 25.84 4.48
N ASN A 2 -58.10 26.21 5.49
CA ASN A 2 -58.39 25.56 6.77
C ASN A 2 -58.72 24.05 6.63
N VAL A 3 -58.64 23.17 7.64
CA VAL A 3 -59.43 23.15 8.89
C VAL A 3 -58.90 22.05 9.83
N ARG A 4 -58.91 22.34 11.15
CA ARG A 4 -58.73 21.46 12.32
C ARG A 4 -60.02 20.70 12.69
N TYR A 5 -59.94 19.53 13.34
CA TYR A 5 -60.88 19.05 14.40
C TYR A 5 -60.11 18.07 15.34
N LEU A 6 -59.80 18.42 16.59
CA LEU A 6 -60.53 18.20 17.89
C LEU A 6 -60.67 16.71 18.31
N VAL A 7 -59.92 16.20 19.32
CA VAL A 7 -60.13 16.20 20.81
C VAL A 7 -61.29 15.28 21.23
N SER A 8 -61.10 14.18 22.01
CA SER A 8 -61.12 14.07 23.50
C SER A 8 -61.01 12.57 23.92
N LEU A 9 -60.14 12.13 24.85
CA LEU A 9 -60.21 12.01 26.34
C LEU A 9 -60.60 10.61 26.91
N VAL A 10 -59.63 9.97 27.63
CA VAL A 10 -59.67 9.34 29.00
C VAL A 10 -60.45 8.00 29.17
N THR A 11 -59.95 6.88 29.74
CA THR A 11 -59.40 6.62 31.10
C THR A 11 -58.83 5.17 31.25
N GLY A 12 -57.72 4.99 32.01
CA GLY A 12 -57.33 3.88 32.94
C GLY A 12 -57.32 2.39 32.51
N LEU A 13 -56.58 1.43 33.10
CA LEU A 13 -55.51 1.33 34.10
C LEU A 13 -55.09 -0.18 34.15
N MET A 14 -53.79 -0.52 34.23
CA MET A 14 -53.18 -1.84 34.59
C MET A 14 -53.42 -3.01 33.59
N LEU A 15 -52.52 -3.96 33.29
CA LEU A 15 -51.20 -4.38 33.76
C LEU A 15 -50.60 -5.28 32.66
N GLY A 16 -49.28 -5.24 32.44
CA GLY A 16 -48.52 -6.41 31.99
C GLY A 16 -48.28 -6.57 30.48
N ILE A 17 -46.99 -6.69 30.15
CA ILE A 17 -46.40 -7.10 28.86
C ILE A 17 -46.41 -5.99 27.81
N GLY A 18 -45.46 -5.07 27.93
CA GLY A 18 -45.08 -4.18 26.84
C GLY A 18 -44.41 -4.98 25.74
N THR A 19 -45.22 -5.39 24.76
CA THR A 19 -44.81 -5.46 23.37
C THR A 19 -44.29 -4.08 22.98
N MET A 20 -42.97 -3.93 22.81
CA MET A 20 -42.46 -2.74 22.15
C MET A 20 -42.72 -2.89 20.65
N ASN A 21 -43.73 -2.15 20.22
CA ASN A 21 -44.03 -1.81 18.85
C ASN A 21 -42.74 -1.52 18.07
N PHE A 22 -42.58 -2.25 16.97
CA PHE A 22 -41.70 -1.87 15.88
C PHE A 22 -42.05 -0.44 15.44
N SER A 23 -41.14 0.49 15.72
CA SER A 23 -41.12 1.75 15.00
C SER A 23 -40.46 1.46 13.67
N SER A 24 -41.27 1.30 12.63
CA SER A 24 -40.83 1.28 11.26
C SER A 24 -40.18 2.62 10.92
N VAL A 25 -38.88 2.60 10.65
CA VAL A 25 -38.21 3.72 9.99
C VAL A 25 -38.13 3.36 8.51
N ASN A 26 -39.12 3.81 7.75
CA ASN A 26 -38.99 3.88 6.30
C ASN A 26 -38.00 4.99 5.97
N LEU A 27 -36.77 4.62 5.59
CA LEU A 27 -35.82 5.54 4.97
C LEU A 27 -35.69 5.17 3.48
N SER A 28 -36.42 5.87 2.63
CA SER A 28 -36.13 5.91 1.20
C SER A 28 -35.13 7.02 0.93
N ALA A 29 -34.01 6.69 0.29
CA ALA A 29 -33.31 7.62 -0.58
C ALA A 29 -33.81 7.36 -2.00
N HIS A 30 -34.58 8.30 -2.54
CA HIS A 30 -35.05 8.25 -3.92
C HIS A 30 -33.90 8.70 -4.84
N GLU A 31 -33.54 7.88 -5.83
CA GLU A 31 -32.82 8.36 -7.03
C GLU A 31 -33.81 8.42 -8.18
N VAL A 32 -34.19 9.65 -8.58
CA VAL A 32 -34.71 9.90 -9.93
C VAL A 32 -34.02 11.14 -10.45
N GLY A 33 -33.26 11.00 -11.54
CA GLY A 33 -32.75 12.15 -12.28
C GLY A 33 -31.55 11.96 -13.22
N SER A 34 -31.64 11.05 -14.19
CA SER A 34 -31.13 11.19 -15.58
C SER A 34 -29.60 11.30 -15.88
N HIS A 35 -29.08 10.17 -16.40
CA HIS A 35 -28.07 10.00 -17.46
C HIS A 35 -26.72 10.74 -17.38
N ASP A 36 -25.69 10.04 -16.90
CA ASP A 36 -24.60 9.58 -17.78
C ASP A 36 -23.86 8.40 -17.10
N ASP A 37 -23.50 7.38 -17.87
CA ASP A 37 -22.99 6.11 -17.36
C ASP A 37 -21.53 6.22 -16.89
N SER A 38 -21.30 6.10 -15.58
CA SER A 38 -20.22 5.30 -14.94
C SER A 38 -19.97 5.72 -13.49
N HIS A 39 -19.76 4.72 -12.62
CA HIS A 39 -19.33 4.81 -11.22
C HIS A 39 -20.37 5.08 -10.14
N VAL A 40 -20.97 4.02 -9.59
CA VAL A 40 -21.07 3.85 -8.13
C VAL A 40 -20.98 2.36 -7.79
N SER A 41 -19.81 1.86 -7.34
CA SER A 41 -19.77 0.54 -6.70
C SER A 41 -20.05 0.71 -5.22
N SER A 42 -21.25 0.34 -4.78
CA SER A 42 -21.46 -0.07 -3.40
C SER A 42 -20.55 -1.26 -3.10
N ALA A 43 -19.93 -1.31 -1.92
CA ALA A 43 -19.02 -2.39 -1.54
C ALA A 43 -19.78 -3.74 -1.56
N SER A 44 -19.49 -4.57 -2.56
CA SER A 44 -20.03 -5.92 -2.68
C SER A 44 -19.32 -6.85 -1.70
N ARG A 45 -20.04 -7.79 -1.08
CA ARG A 45 -19.48 -8.82 -0.19
C ARG A 45 -20.06 -10.20 -0.52
N THR A 46 -19.44 -11.23 0.02
CA THR A 46 -19.96 -12.61 -0.03
C THR A 46 -20.74 -12.91 1.25
N TRP A 47 -21.93 -13.48 1.07
CA TRP A 47 -22.89 -13.85 2.11
C TRP A 47 -23.01 -15.38 2.12
N SER A 48 -22.92 -16.00 3.29
CA SER A 48 -22.95 -17.45 3.45
C SER A 48 -24.25 -17.87 4.11
N VAL A 49 -25.02 -18.71 3.41
CA VAL A 49 -26.27 -19.30 3.92
C VAL A 49 -25.93 -20.52 4.77
N ALA A 50 -26.25 -20.45 6.05
CA ALA A 50 -25.90 -21.45 7.05
C ALA A 50 -26.59 -22.82 6.81
N ALA A 51 -27.78 -22.81 6.21
CA ALA A 51 -28.61 -24.01 6.05
C ALA A 51 -28.05 -25.00 5.01
N ASP A 52 -27.45 -24.51 3.92
CA ASP A 52 -26.97 -25.34 2.81
C ASP A 52 -25.51 -25.07 2.41
N GLY A 53 -24.84 -24.14 3.11
CA GLY A 53 -23.46 -23.75 2.82
C GLY A 53 -23.31 -22.97 1.51
N SER A 54 -24.40 -22.54 0.88
CA SER A 54 -24.36 -21.78 -0.36
C SER A 54 -23.88 -20.35 -0.13
N HIS A 55 -23.28 -19.76 -1.18
CA HIS A 55 -22.75 -18.41 -1.13
C HIS A 55 -23.46 -17.50 -2.13
N LEU A 56 -23.82 -16.30 -1.68
CA LEU A 56 -24.35 -15.23 -2.52
C LEU A 56 -23.36 -14.06 -2.55
N HIS A 57 -23.07 -13.53 -3.73
CA HIS A 57 -22.24 -12.33 -3.86
C HIS A 57 -23.11 -11.12 -4.22
N GLY A 58 -22.97 -10.04 -3.46
CA GLY A 58 -23.70 -8.80 -3.71
C GLY A 58 -23.52 -7.73 -2.64
N SER A 59 -24.04 -6.54 -2.91
CA SER A 59 -23.98 -5.39 -1.99
C SER A 59 -25.15 -5.39 -1.02
N PHE A 60 -24.90 -5.09 0.24
CA PHE A 60 -25.96 -4.80 1.21
C PHE A 60 -26.79 -3.60 0.74
N VAL A 61 -28.11 -3.72 0.77
CA VAL A 61 -29.03 -2.63 0.44
C VAL A 61 -29.69 -2.09 1.69
N CYS A 62 -30.43 -2.95 2.41
CA CYS A 62 -31.14 -2.61 3.64
C CYS A 62 -31.55 -3.88 4.38
N VAL A 63 -31.99 -3.74 5.63
CA VAL A 63 -32.76 -4.77 6.35
C VAL A 63 -34.23 -4.35 6.36
N ILE A 64 -35.14 -5.26 6.02
CA ILE A 64 -36.59 -5.06 6.08
C ILE A 64 -37.19 -6.33 6.69
N ASP A 65 -37.97 -6.18 7.76
CA ASP A 65 -38.73 -7.29 8.39
C ASP A 65 -37.86 -8.55 8.62
N ASP A 66 -36.68 -8.35 9.22
CA ASP A 66 -35.67 -9.38 9.52
C ASP A 66 -35.02 -10.08 8.31
N ASP A 67 -35.30 -9.60 7.09
CA ASP A 67 -34.60 -9.98 5.87
C ASP A 67 -33.52 -8.95 5.51
N VAL A 68 -32.33 -9.43 5.15
CA VAL A 68 -31.34 -8.60 4.45
C VAL A 68 -31.63 -8.58 2.95
N GLN A 69 -31.70 -7.39 2.36
CA GLN A 69 -31.72 -7.20 0.92
C GLN A 69 -30.30 -7.04 0.36
N ILE A 70 -29.99 -7.85 -0.64
CA ILE A 70 -28.68 -7.94 -1.28
C ILE A 70 -28.85 -7.67 -2.77
N ARG A 71 -28.12 -6.70 -3.29
CA ARG A 71 -28.06 -6.41 -4.73
C ARG A 71 -26.95 -7.23 -5.37
N ARG A 72 -27.33 -8.19 -6.21
CA ARG A 72 -26.41 -9.06 -6.94
C ARG A 72 -25.75 -8.31 -8.09
N ALA A 73 -24.68 -8.89 -8.65
CA ALA A 73 -23.95 -8.34 -9.79
C ALA A 73 -24.80 -8.18 -11.06
N ASP A 74 -25.90 -8.92 -11.20
CA ASP A 74 -26.86 -8.79 -12.30
C ASP A 74 -27.92 -7.69 -12.05
N GLY A 75 -27.76 -6.90 -10.98
CA GLY A 75 -28.67 -5.83 -10.57
C GLY A 75 -29.93 -6.30 -9.85
N LYS A 76 -30.18 -7.62 -9.75
CA LYS A 76 -31.36 -8.14 -9.06
C LYS A 76 -31.20 -8.10 -7.55
N LEU A 77 -32.31 -7.88 -6.85
CA LEU A 77 -32.38 -7.96 -5.39
C LEU A 77 -32.68 -9.40 -4.96
N ALA A 78 -31.86 -9.91 -4.06
CA ALA A 78 -32.11 -11.12 -3.31
C ALA A 78 -32.49 -10.75 -1.86
N ARG A 79 -33.40 -11.52 -1.26
CA ARG A 79 -33.75 -11.42 0.16
C ARG A 79 -33.34 -12.70 0.86
N ILE A 80 -32.70 -12.57 2.01
CA ILE A 80 -32.31 -13.70 2.85
C ILE A 80 -32.66 -13.34 4.30
N ALA A 81 -33.33 -14.25 5.00
CA ALA A 81 -33.56 -14.12 6.43
C ALA A 81 -32.21 -14.07 7.18
N ILE A 82 -32.05 -13.12 8.09
CA ILE A 82 -30.75 -12.89 8.74
C ILE A 82 -30.28 -14.12 9.54
N ASP A 83 -31.20 -14.84 10.17
CA ASP A 83 -30.93 -16.06 10.94
C ASP A 83 -30.47 -17.25 10.06
N HIS A 84 -30.74 -17.20 8.76
CA HIS A 84 -30.25 -18.17 7.78
C HIS A 84 -28.82 -17.89 7.33
N LEU A 85 -28.21 -16.78 7.74
CA LEU A 85 -26.82 -16.48 7.45
C LEU A 85 -25.90 -16.98 8.56
N VAL A 86 -24.63 -17.21 8.24
CA VAL A 86 -23.63 -17.57 9.25
C VAL A 86 -23.45 -16.45 10.30
N ALA A 87 -23.02 -16.81 11.51
CA ALA A 87 -22.87 -15.86 12.63
C ALA A 87 -22.01 -14.63 12.29
N SER A 88 -20.98 -14.79 11.45
CA SER A 88 -20.16 -13.63 11.02
C SER A 88 -20.91 -12.64 10.15
N ASP A 89 -21.88 -13.11 9.35
CA ASP A 89 -22.71 -12.26 8.51
C ASP A 89 -23.82 -11.59 9.32
N GLN A 90 -24.39 -12.30 10.29
CA GLN A 90 -25.32 -11.73 11.27
C GLN A 90 -24.67 -10.57 12.03
N ALA A 91 -23.48 -10.79 12.60
CA ALA A 91 -22.73 -9.77 13.33
C ALA A 91 -22.35 -8.57 12.42
N TRP A 92 -22.03 -8.84 11.15
CA TRP A 92 -21.75 -7.77 10.19
C TRP A 92 -23.00 -6.93 9.89
N ILE A 93 -24.17 -7.56 9.73
CA ILE A 93 -25.45 -6.85 9.49
C ILE A 93 -25.79 -5.97 10.70
N GLU A 94 -25.61 -6.49 11.91
CA GLU A 94 -25.82 -5.73 13.15
C GLU A 94 -24.91 -4.50 13.21
N ALA A 95 -23.60 -4.69 13.00
CA ALA A 95 -22.63 -3.60 12.98
C ALA A 95 -22.94 -2.57 11.88
N ARG A 96 -23.37 -3.03 10.69
CA ARG A 96 -23.72 -2.15 9.56
C ARG A 96 -24.99 -1.35 9.82
N CYS A 97 -25.99 -1.95 10.46
CA CYS A 97 -27.21 -1.25 10.86
C CYS A 97 -26.92 -0.20 11.94
N GLU A 98 -26.06 -0.49 12.91
CA GLU A 98 -25.60 0.49 13.90
C GLU A 98 -24.79 1.63 13.27
N GLU A 99 -23.89 1.33 12.33
CA GLU A 99 -23.16 2.35 11.57
C GLU A 99 -24.10 3.28 10.80
N ILE A 100 -25.11 2.73 10.12
CA ILE A 100 -26.12 3.52 9.40
C ILE A 100 -26.96 4.37 10.38
N LYS A 101 -27.29 3.86 11.57
CA LYS A 101 -27.97 4.65 12.62
C LYS A 101 -27.08 5.80 13.10
N LEU A 102 -25.80 5.56 13.36
CA LEU A 102 -24.83 6.57 13.78
C LEU A 102 -24.60 7.64 12.70
N LEU A 103 -24.47 7.24 11.43
CA LEU A 103 -24.35 8.16 10.29
C LEU A 103 -25.59 9.05 10.13
N ASN A 104 -26.77 8.51 10.45
CA ASN A 104 -28.03 9.26 10.44
C ASN A 104 -28.25 10.11 11.71
N GLN A 105 -27.40 9.99 12.74
CA GLN A 105 -27.53 10.71 14.02
C GLN A 105 -26.50 11.83 14.23
N HIS A 106 -25.41 11.91 13.47
CA HIS A 106 -24.36 12.92 13.71
C HIS A 106 -24.43 14.15 12.76
N ARG A 107 -24.91 15.26 13.31
CA ARG A 107 -24.37 16.62 13.05
C ARG A 107 -23.55 17.07 14.27
N GLU A 108 -22.58 17.92 13.97
CA GLU A 108 -21.74 18.75 14.86
C GLU A 108 -20.38 18.19 15.34
N THR A 109 -19.39 19.04 15.09
CA THR A 109 -17.95 18.92 15.35
C THR A 109 -17.62 19.39 16.76
N GLN A 110 -16.71 18.72 17.47
CA GLN A 110 -15.93 19.34 18.55
C GLN A 110 -14.44 18.97 18.46
N LEU A 111 -13.60 19.99 18.55
CA LEU A 111 -12.15 19.94 18.73
C LEU A 111 -11.82 19.62 20.20
N ALA A 112 -10.88 18.70 20.42
CA ALA A 112 -10.21 18.54 21.71
C ALA A 112 -8.74 18.99 21.59
N MET A 113 -8.43 20.05 22.34
CA MET A 113 -7.10 20.61 22.53
C MET A 113 -6.23 19.68 23.40
N LEU A 114 -4.98 19.51 22.99
CA LEU A 114 -3.91 18.88 23.78
C LEU A 114 -3.49 19.80 24.94
N ASN A 115 -3.36 19.24 26.13
CA ASN A 115 -2.29 19.60 27.08
C ASN A 115 -1.70 18.29 27.63
N PRO A 116 -0.36 18.11 27.61
CA PRO A 116 0.27 16.94 28.21
C PRO A 116 0.51 17.19 29.72
N PRO A 117 0.44 16.15 30.59
CA PRO A 117 1.15 16.20 31.84
C PRO A 117 2.63 15.86 31.59
N THR A 118 3.48 16.79 31.96
CA THR A 118 4.87 16.56 32.35
C THR A 118 4.90 15.56 33.50
N ASP A 119 5.60 14.44 33.33
CA ASP A 119 6.59 14.07 34.33
C ASP A 119 7.74 13.25 33.73
N ALA A 120 8.94 13.60 34.18
CA ALA A 120 10.20 13.19 33.61
C ALA A 120 10.87 12.16 34.51
N THR A 121 11.02 10.92 34.04
CA THR A 121 12.11 9.97 34.36
C THR A 121 11.76 8.68 33.60
N ILE A 122 12.43 8.31 32.51
CA ILE A 122 13.77 7.73 32.46
C ILE A 122 14.37 8.09 31.09
N ARG A 123 15.52 8.78 31.09
CA ARG A 123 16.39 8.83 29.92
C ARG A 123 17.12 7.49 29.83
N SER A 124 16.73 6.65 28.89
CA SER A 124 17.66 5.70 28.27
C SER A 124 18.01 6.27 26.90
N THR A 125 19.24 6.70 26.74
CA THR A 125 19.86 6.97 25.46
C THR A 125 20.02 5.63 24.74
N THR A 126 19.03 5.23 23.93
CA THR A 126 19.21 4.10 23.01
C THR A 126 20.24 4.50 21.96
N ASP A 127 21.41 3.90 22.09
CA ASP A 127 22.48 3.94 21.10
C ASP A 127 21.93 3.42 19.78
N THR A 128 21.65 4.31 18.82
CA THR A 128 21.17 3.93 17.48
C THR A 128 22.21 3.15 16.67
N LYS A 129 23.36 2.79 17.27
CA LYS A 129 24.47 2.09 16.61
C LYS A 129 24.33 0.57 16.56
N SER A 130 23.56 -0.07 17.44
CA SER A 130 23.38 -1.52 17.45
C SER A 130 22.09 -1.96 16.76
N MET A 131 22.13 -3.06 16.01
CA MET A 131 20.99 -3.66 15.34
C MET A 131 19.85 -3.97 16.35
N PRO A 132 18.59 -3.58 16.06
CA PRO A 132 17.44 -4.01 16.85
C PRO A 132 17.25 -5.52 16.81
N ALA A 133 16.69 -6.12 17.86
CA ALA A 133 16.49 -7.57 17.96
C ALA A 133 15.73 -8.17 16.77
N ILE A 134 14.72 -7.46 16.26
CA ILE A 134 13.99 -7.83 15.04
C ILE A 134 14.92 -8.06 13.84
N GLY A 135 15.99 -7.25 13.72
CA GLY A 135 16.95 -7.33 12.60
C GLY A 135 17.79 -8.59 12.60
N GLU A 136 17.98 -9.27 13.75
CA GLU A 136 18.74 -10.52 13.81
C GLU A 136 18.07 -11.64 13.00
N TYR A 137 16.74 -11.63 12.87
CA TYR A 137 16.01 -12.64 12.10
C TYR A 137 16.13 -12.45 10.58
N PHE A 138 16.53 -11.26 10.12
CA PHE A 138 16.81 -10.98 8.69
C PHE A 138 18.25 -11.32 8.31
N LYS A 139 19.14 -11.52 9.29
CA LYS A 139 20.56 -11.77 9.11
C LYS A 139 20.91 -12.99 8.25
N PRO A 140 20.15 -14.12 8.28
CA PRO A 140 20.40 -15.23 7.35
C PRO A 140 20.36 -14.80 5.88
N PHE A 141 19.58 -13.76 5.56
CA PHE A 141 19.38 -13.24 4.21
C PHE A 141 20.14 -11.95 3.93
N GLN A 142 21.07 -11.53 4.79
CA GLN A 142 21.79 -10.24 4.66
C GLN A 142 22.52 -10.04 3.32
N LYS A 143 22.82 -11.11 2.57
CA LYS A 143 23.39 -11.02 1.21
C LYS A 143 22.40 -10.48 0.18
N ALA A 144 21.10 -10.65 0.41
CA ALA A 144 20.02 -10.17 -0.43
C ALA A 144 19.41 -8.85 0.08
N LEU A 145 19.74 -8.44 1.31
CA LEU A 145 19.07 -7.36 2.02
C LEU A 145 19.96 -6.16 2.31
N GLN A 146 19.34 -4.99 2.43
CA GLN A 146 19.96 -3.77 2.96
C GLN A 146 19.22 -3.33 4.21
N LEU A 147 19.79 -3.62 5.38
CA LEU A 147 19.16 -3.31 6.66
C LEU A 147 19.66 -1.96 7.17
N HIS A 148 18.74 -1.10 7.60
CA HIS A 148 19.04 0.08 8.40
C HIS A 148 17.90 0.34 9.38
N TRP A 149 18.11 1.16 10.40
CA TRP A 149 17.10 1.41 11.43
C TRP A 149 17.22 2.82 11.98
N ASP A 150 16.11 3.30 12.51
CA ASP A 150 16.07 4.48 13.36
C ASP A 150 15.46 4.11 14.72
N LYS A 151 15.09 5.12 15.51
CA LYS A 151 14.48 4.91 16.83
C LYS A 151 13.07 4.32 16.80
N ASN A 152 12.43 4.21 15.64
CA ASN A 152 11.02 3.82 15.49
C ASN A 152 10.85 2.62 14.56
N PHE A 153 11.67 2.49 13.53
CA PHE A 153 11.50 1.51 12.46
C PHE A 153 12.79 0.74 12.15
N LEU A 154 12.63 -0.55 11.87
CA LEU A 154 13.57 -1.31 11.05
C LEU A 154 13.19 -1.10 9.59
N TYR A 155 14.16 -0.73 8.76
CA TYR A 155 14.00 -0.64 7.32
C TYR A 155 14.71 -1.81 6.64
N VAL A 156 13.96 -2.54 5.81
CA VAL A 156 14.42 -3.74 5.12
C VAL A 156 14.42 -3.46 3.62
N GLY A 157 15.60 -3.19 3.10
CA GLY A 157 15.81 -3.04 1.68
C GLY A 157 15.96 -4.39 0.97
N SER A 158 15.31 -4.60 -0.16
CA SER A 158 15.40 -5.85 -0.93
C SER A 158 15.13 -5.63 -2.43
N ASN A 159 15.35 -6.68 -3.24
CA ASN A 159 14.88 -6.71 -4.62
C ASN A 159 13.58 -7.50 -4.83
N GLY A 160 12.98 -8.01 -3.74
CA GLY A 160 11.75 -8.80 -3.79
C GLY A 160 11.87 -10.19 -4.43
N LEU A 161 13.08 -10.67 -4.76
CA LEU A 161 13.27 -12.01 -5.33
C LEU A 161 13.85 -12.98 -4.30
N PRO A 162 13.18 -14.12 -4.03
CA PRO A 162 13.74 -15.17 -3.18
C PRO A 162 14.85 -15.97 -3.88
N GLU A 163 15.56 -16.78 -3.10
CA GLU A 163 16.58 -17.72 -3.60
C GLU A 163 15.98 -19.03 -4.14
N HIS A 164 14.79 -19.42 -3.66
CA HIS A 164 14.12 -20.64 -4.10
C HIS A 164 13.55 -20.52 -5.53
N PRO A 165 13.25 -21.65 -6.21
CA PRO A 165 12.54 -21.63 -7.49
C PRO A 165 11.18 -20.93 -7.37
N MET A 166 10.84 -20.06 -8.32
CA MET A 166 9.58 -19.30 -8.33
C MET A 166 8.64 -19.82 -9.42
N MET A 167 7.36 -19.48 -9.34
CA MET A 167 6.33 -19.65 -10.38
C MET A 167 5.91 -21.09 -10.73
N ILE A 168 6.73 -22.10 -10.41
CA ILE A 168 6.46 -23.51 -10.73
C ILE A 168 5.18 -23.97 -10.02
N GLY A 169 4.25 -24.54 -10.80
CA GLY A 169 2.98 -25.06 -10.28
C GLY A 169 1.77 -24.15 -10.53
N ILE A 170 1.98 -22.88 -10.88
CA ILE A 170 0.90 -21.94 -11.20
C ILE A 170 0.10 -22.46 -12.39
N ARG A 171 -1.23 -22.51 -12.23
CA ARG A 171 -2.22 -22.96 -13.23
C ARG A 171 -3.17 -21.85 -13.71
N ALA A 172 -3.21 -20.73 -12.99
CA ALA A 172 -3.98 -19.53 -13.33
C ALA A 172 -3.03 -18.35 -13.57
N TRP A 173 -2.23 -18.46 -14.64
CA TRP A 173 -1.14 -17.53 -14.87
C TRP A 173 -1.57 -16.25 -15.62
N GLN A 174 -1.21 -15.09 -15.06
CA GLN A 174 -1.47 -13.77 -15.63
C GLN A 174 -0.35 -13.26 -16.57
N GLN A 175 0.51 -14.18 -17.05
CA GLN A 175 1.64 -13.87 -17.95
C GLN A 175 2.68 -12.89 -17.40
N GLN A 176 2.72 -12.75 -16.07
CA GLN A 176 3.75 -12.02 -15.33
C GLN A 176 4.94 -12.93 -15.03
N VAL A 177 6.14 -12.37 -14.92
CA VAL A 177 7.36 -13.11 -14.57
C VAL A 177 8.08 -12.39 -13.42
N PRO A 178 8.94 -13.07 -12.64
CA PRO A 178 9.69 -12.42 -11.59
C PRO A 178 10.70 -11.41 -12.13
N LEU A 179 10.55 -10.14 -11.77
CA LEU A 179 11.55 -9.10 -11.99
C LEU A 179 11.98 -8.48 -10.67
N PRO A 180 13.27 -8.12 -10.53
CA PRO A 180 13.76 -7.44 -9.34
C PRO A 180 13.11 -6.06 -9.21
N GLN A 181 12.58 -5.78 -8.02
CA GLN A 181 12.02 -4.48 -7.65
C GLN A 181 13.07 -3.66 -6.89
N LYS A 182 12.82 -2.37 -6.67
CA LYS A 182 13.75 -1.47 -5.96
C LYS A 182 13.19 -1.06 -4.62
N TYR A 183 13.05 -2.02 -3.72
CA TYR A 183 12.63 -1.73 -2.36
C TYR A 183 13.83 -1.28 -1.54
N ILE A 184 14.47 -0.16 -1.89
CA ILE A 184 15.70 0.32 -1.23
C ILE A 184 15.59 1.82 -0.91
N ALA A 185 16.46 2.31 -0.03
CA ALA A 185 16.47 3.69 0.45
C ALA A 185 15.06 4.13 0.91
N ASP A 186 14.55 5.25 0.42
CA ASP A 186 13.22 5.78 0.78
C ASP A 186 12.04 4.88 0.35
N ASN A 187 12.29 3.89 -0.52
CA ASN A 187 11.33 2.88 -0.95
C ASN A 187 11.54 1.53 -0.25
N ALA A 188 12.33 1.46 0.83
CA ALA A 188 12.51 0.24 1.61
C ALA A 188 11.25 -0.11 2.43
N TRP A 189 11.06 -1.41 2.69
CA TRP A 189 10.03 -1.83 3.64
C TRP A 189 10.37 -1.31 5.03
N ARG A 190 9.35 -1.00 5.83
CA ARG A 190 9.53 -0.56 7.21
C ARG A 190 8.67 -1.39 8.15
N ILE A 191 9.24 -1.76 9.28
CA ILE A 191 8.58 -2.53 10.33
C ILE A 191 8.69 -1.73 11.64
N PRO A 192 7.57 -1.44 12.33
CA PRO A 192 7.61 -0.78 13.64
C PRO A 192 8.44 -1.58 14.64
N LEU A 193 9.39 -0.92 15.33
CA LEU A 193 10.16 -1.53 16.43
C LEU A 193 9.35 -1.64 17.72
N TYR A 194 8.34 -0.79 17.87
CA TYR A 194 7.49 -0.70 19.06
C TYR A 194 6.03 -0.74 18.63
N PRO A 195 5.51 -1.93 18.27
CA PRO A 195 4.12 -2.07 17.84
C PRO A 195 3.16 -1.78 18.99
N VAL A 196 2.02 -1.15 18.67
CA VAL A 196 0.97 -0.79 19.63
C VAL A 196 -0.27 -1.60 19.32
N PRO A 197 -0.87 -2.32 20.28
CA PRO A 197 -2.15 -3.00 20.07
C PRO A 197 -3.23 -2.02 19.63
N ALA A 198 -3.91 -2.32 18.53
CA ALA A 198 -5.00 -1.49 18.04
C ALA A 198 -6.22 -1.60 18.95
N LYS A 199 -6.88 -0.46 19.21
CA LYS A 199 -8.19 -0.45 19.89
C LYS A 199 -9.24 -1.23 19.11
N ASN A 200 -9.18 -1.14 17.78
CA ASN A 200 -10.05 -1.84 16.84
C ASN A 200 -9.17 -2.54 15.81
N PRO A 201 -8.76 -3.80 16.05
CA PRO A 201 -8.01 -4.59 15.09
C PRO A 201 -8.70 -4.65 13.72
N MET A 202 -7.93 -4.55 12.65
CA MET A 202 -8.47 -4.53 11.28
C MET A 202 -8.29 -5.90 10.63
N SER A 203 -9.33 -6.42 9.98
CA SER A 203 -9.25 -7.71 9.26
C SER A 203 -8.84 -7.53 7.80
N THR A 204 -8.10 -8.50 7.27
CA THR A 204 -7.76 -8.60 5.84
C THR A 204 -8.84 -9.31 5.02
N LYS A 205 -9.89 -9.87 5.63
CA LYS A 205 -10.90 -10.67 4.91
C LYS A 205 -11.65 -9.92 3.80
N ASN A 206 -11.83 -8.60 3.94
CA ASN A 206 -12.52 -7.75 2.95
C ASN A 206 -11.78 -6.43 2.71
N ASP A 207 -10.52 -6.35 3.15
CA ASP A 207 -9.73 -5.13 3.15
C ASP A 207 -8.25 -5.48 2.97
N PHE A 208 -7.40 -4.50 2.70
CA PHE A 208 -5.99 -4.75 2.41
C PHE A 208 -5.79 -5.73 1.25
N LEU A 209 -6.69 -5.72 0.26
CA LEU A 209 -6.59 -6.54 -0.96
C LEU A 209 -5.51 -6.02 -1.91
N ARG A 210 -4.96 -4.84 -1.62
CA ARG A 210 -3.87 -4.19 -2.35
C ARG A 210 -2.62 -4.14 -1.48
N GLY A 211 -1.48 -4.43 -2.09
CA GLY A 211 -0.18 -4.35 -1.43
C GLY A 211 0.04 -5.40 -0.35
N ALA A 212 1.11 -5.22 0.41
CA ALA A 212 1.54 -6.19 1.41
C ALA A 212 0.83 -6.00 2.75
N ILE A 213 0.69 -7.09 3.48
CA ILE A 213 0.24 -7.14 4.87
C ILE A 213 1.34 -7.59 5.82
N ALA A 214 2.41 -8.19 5.28
CA ALA A 214 3.59 -8.60 6.02
C ALA A 214 4.84 -8.59 5.12
N LEU A 215 5.99 -8.72 5.74
CA LEU A 215 7.28 -8.90 5.07
C LEU A 215 7.95 -10.17 5.59
N ALA A 216 8.30 -11.08 4.68
CA ALA A 216 9.08 -12.26 5.03
C ALA A 216 10.53 -11.88 5.38
N VAL A 217 11.20 -12.68 6.22
CA VAL A 217 12.58 -12.39 6.65
C VAL A 217 13.61 -12.40 5.51
N ASN A 218 13.26 -12.98 4.37
CA ASN A 218 14.06 -12.92 3.14
C ASN A 218 13.81 -11.64 2.30
N GLY A 219 13.00 -10.70 2.82
CA GLY A 219 12.69 -9.42 2.18
C GLY A 219 11.67 -9.50 1.05
N VAL A 220 10.99 -10.63 0.86
CA VAL A 220 9.87 -10.76 -0.07
C VAL A 220 8.58 -10.33 0.64
N PRO A 221 7.78 -9.43 0.04
CA PRO A 221 6.51 -9.03 0.66
C PRO A 221 5.49 -10.16 0.64
N ILE A 222 4.61 -10.17 1.63
CA ILE A 222 3.50 -11.10 1.75
C ILE A 222 2.21 -10.29 1.64
N PHE A 223 1.42 -10.63 0.62
CA PHE A 223 0.16 -10.02 0.29
C PHE A 223 -0.99 -10.82 0.93
N ASN A 224 -2.17 -10.22 0.90
CA ASN A 224 -3.39 -10.86 1.37
C ASN A 224 -3.65 -12.18 0.62
N PRO A 225 -3.99 -13.31 1.30
CA PRO A 225 -4.38 -14.56 0.64
C PRO A 225 -5.44 -14.40 -0.46
N LEU A 226 -6.30 -13.39 -0.31
CA LEU A 226 -7.28 -13.01 -1.31
C LEU A 226 -6.66 -12.07 -2.34
N ASN A 227 -6.89 -12.36 -3.62
CA ASN A 227 -6.52 -11.46 -4.69
C ASN A 227 -7.44 -10.22 -4.74
N ASN A 228 -7.17 -9.29 -5.66
CA ASN A 228 -7.95 -8.06 -5.83
C ASN A 228 -9.45 -8.25 -6.15
N ARG A 229 -9.89 -9.47 -6.50
CA ARG A 229 -11.29 -9.83 -6.73
C ARG A 229 -11.96 -10.43 -5.49
N GLY A 230 -11.19 -10.72 -4.44
CA GLY A 230 -11.64 -11.41 -3.25
C GLY A 230 -11.58 -12.94 -3.35
N ASP A 231 -10.99 -13.50 -4.42
CA ASP A 231 -10.81 -14.96 -4.54
C ASP A 231 -9.55 -15.40 -3.79
N ASP A 232 -9.60 -16.57 -3.17
CA ASP A 232 -8.44 -17.22 -2.57
C ASP A 232 -7.43 -17.62 -3.67
N ALA A 233 -6.26 -16.96 -3.65
CA ALA A 233 -5.25 -17.13 -4.70
C ALA A 233 -4.67 -18.56 -4.75
N PHE A 234 -4.58 -19.24 -3.61
CA PHE A 234 -4.11 -20.63 -3.52
C PHE A 234 -5.11 -21.57 -4.19
N LEU A 235 -6.39 -21.48 -3.81
CA LEU A 235 -7.45 -22.32 -4.37
C LEU A 235 -7.68 -22.03 -5.86
N PHE A 236 -7.57 -20.76 -6.27
CA PHE A 236 -7.65 -20.36 -7.67
C PHE A 236 -6.46 -20.89 -8.50
N GLY A 237 -5.37 -21.30 -7.84
CA GLY A 237 -4.17 -21.82 -8.49
C GLY A 237 -3.29 -20.75 -9.11
N GLU A 238 -3.30 -19.54 -8.54
CA GLU A 238 -2.43 -18.43 -8.93
C GLU A 238 -1.03 -18.58 -8.29
N LEU A 239 -0.86 -19.44 -7.28
CA LEU A 239 0.37 -19.57 -6.50
C LEU A 239 1.28 -20.70 -6.96
N ASP A 240 2.58 -20.49 -6.80
CA ASP A 240 3.60 -21.51 -6.95
C ASP A 240 3.70 -22.43 -5.72
N GLN A 241 4.59 -23.41 -5.79
CA GLN A 241 4.80 -24.39 -4.72
C GLN A 241 5.29 -23.79 -3.38
N TYR A 242 5.80 -22.55 -3.40
CA TYR A 242 6.22 -21.82 -2.19
C TYR A 242 5.18 -20.80 -1.75
N GLY A 243 4.05 -20.71 -2.46
CA GLY A 243 2.96 -19.87 -2.07
C GLY A 243 2.98 -18.45 -2.59
N GLY A 244 3.79 -18.17 -3.61
CA GLY A 244 3.89 -16.84 -4.20
C GLY A 244 3.57 -16.80 -5.69
N HIS A 245 3.45 -15.59 -6.20
CA HIS A 245 3.32 -15.31 -7.63
C HIS A 245 3.79 -13.91 -7.97
N CYS A 246 3.73 -13.54 -9.25
CA CYS A 246 4.05 -12.19 -9.69
C CYS A 246 2.80 -11.33 -9.88
N GLY A 247 2.83 -10.13 -9.34
CA GLY A 247 1.84 -9.07 -9.55
C GLY A 247 1.96 -8.40 -10.91
N ARG A 248 1.10 -7.40 -11.14
CA ARG A 248 1.03 -6.65 -12.42
C ARG A 248 2.29 -5.84 -12.74
N ALA A 249 3.19 -5.65 -11.78
CA ALA A 249 4.47 -4.99 -11.98
C ALA A 249 5.62 -5.99 -12.17
N ASP A 250 5.30 -7.26 -12.48
CA ASP A 250 6.27 -8.37 -12.50
C ASP A 250 6.97 -8.52 -11.12
N ASP A 251 6.30 -8.12 -10.04
CA ASP A 251 6.79 -8.17 -8.66
C ASP A 251 6.41 -9.50 -8.00
N TYR A 252 7.40 -10.28 -7.57
CA TYR A 252 7.14 -11.53 -6.84
C TYR A 252 6.74 -11.24 -5.39
N HIS A 253 5.70 -11.91 -4.90
CA HIS A 253 5.23 -11.83 -3.51
C HIS A 253 4.53 -13.12 -3.08
N TYR A 254 4.53 -13.39 -1.77
CA TYR A 254 3.81 -14.52 -1.18
C TYR A 254 2.35 -14.17 -0.89
N HIS A 255 1.49 -15.17 -0.86
CA HIS A 255 0.09 -15.10 -0.40
C HIS A 255 -0.21 -16.05 0.75
N ILE A 256 0.72 -16.95 1.07
CA ILE A 256 0.68 -17.85 2.23
C ILE A 256 1.98 -17.68 3.03
N ALA A 257 1.97 -18.07 4.30
CA ALA A 257 3.15 -17.99 5.13
C ALA A 257 4.31 -18.84 4.54
N PRO A 258 5.50 -18.26 4.29
CA PRO A 258 6.63 -18.98 3.71
C PRO A 258 7.36 -19.81 4.79
N VAL A 259 6.69 -20.86 5.30
CA VAL A 259 7.20 -21.71 6.40
C VAL A 259 8.54 -22.39 6.11
N HIS A 260 8.91 -22.53 4.83
CA HIS A 260 10.22 -23.04 4.43
C HIS A 260 11.38 -22.17 4.95
N LEU A 261 11.13 -20.90 5.30
CA LEU A 261 12.15 -20.01 5.87
C LEU A 261 12.57 -20.44 7.29
N GLU A 262 11.82 -21.32 7.96
CA GLU A 262 12.22 -21.92 9.25
C GLU A 262 13.54 -22.68 9.15
N GLU A 263 13.90 -23.20 7.97
CA GLU A 263 15.21 -23.83 7.74
C GLU A 263 16.36 -22.83 7.95
N ALA A 264 16.16 -21.57 7.60
CA ALA A 264 17.15 -20.51 7.72
C ALA A 264 17.08 -19.77 9.06
N THR A 265 15.87 -19.56 9.60
CA THR A 265 15.67 -18.84 10.86
C THR A 265 15.82 -19.73 12.09
N GLY A 266 15.62 -21.04 11.95
CA GLY A 266 15.50 -21.99 13.05
C GLY A 266 14.07 -22.09 13.58
N ASN A 267 13.74 -23.25 14.14
CA ASN A 267 12.42 -23.54 14.71
C ASN A 267 12.12 -22.59 15.89
N GLY A 268 10.87 -22.14 15.99
CA GLY A 268 10.44 -21.20 17.03
C GLY A 268 10.99 -19.78 16.87
N ASN A 269 11.51 -19.43 15.68
CA ASN A 269 11.86 -18.05 15.33
C ASN A 269 10.91 -17.49 14.26
N PRO A 270 10.69 -16.17 14.20
CA PRO A 270 9.82 -15.55 13.19
C PRO A 270 10.33 -15.79 11.77
N ILE A 271 9.40 -16.15 10.88
CA ILE A 271 9.63 -16.27 9.43
C ILE A 271 9.21 -15.01 8.66
N ALA A 272 8.43 -14.15 9.30
CA ALA A 272 7.96 -12.89 8.75
C ALA A 272 7.55 -11.94 9.87
N TYR A 273 7.28 -10.69 9.50
CA TYR A 273 6.71 -9.68 10.38
C TYR A 273 5.54 -9.02 9.67
N ALA A 274 4.39 -8.95 10.35
CA ALA A 274 3.26 -8.16 9.86
C ALA A 274 3.63 -6.67 9.86
N LEU A 275 3.00 -5.89 8.97
CA LEU A 275 3.33 -4.46 8.85
C LEU A 275 2.88 -3.62 10.05
N ASP A 276 2.13 -4.21 10.99
CA ASP A 276 1.84 -3.64 12.31
C ASP A 276 2.99 -3.83 13.33
N GLY A 277 4.03 -4.59 12.97
CA GLY A 277 5.24 -4.82 13.76
C GLY A 277 5.27 -6.13 14.57
N TYR A 278 4.19 -6.93 14.55
CA TYR A 278 4.17 -8.21 15.27
C TYR A 278 4.76 -9.36 14.44
N PRO A 279 5.52 -10.29 15.06
CA PRO A 279 6.14 -11.40 14.37
C PRO A 279 5.12 -12.43 13.90
N ILE A 280 5.45 -13.11 12.80
CA ILE A 280 4.72 -14.26 12.26
C ILE A 280 5.66 -15.47 12.31
N PHE A 281 5.24 -16.50 13.03
CA PHE A 281 5.95 -17.77 13.17
C PHE A 281 5.43 -18.81 12.17
N GLY A 282 6.15 -19.92 12.07
CA GLY A 282 5.67 -21.10 11.35
C GLY A 282 4.46 -21.75 12.00
N TYR A 283 4.21 -23.02 11.63
CA TYR A 283 3.12 -23.78 12.24
C TYR A 283 3.39 -23.99 13.72
N GLN A 284 2.33 -23.92 14.53
CA GLN A 284 2.46 -24.27 15.94
C GLN A 284 2.83 -25.76 16.09
N ASP A 285 3.74 -26.01 17.02
CA ASP A 285 4.00 -27.35 17.53
C ASP A 285 2.99 -27.63 18.66
N GLU A 286 2.12 -28.62 18.47
CA GLU A 286 1.10 -29.03 19.46
C GLU A 286 1.73 -29.55 20.77
N GLN A 287 3.02 -29.89 20.77
CA GLN A 287 3.77 -30.30 21.94
C GLN A 287 4.52 -29.13 22.62
N ALA A 288 4.57 -27.95 21.99
CA ALA A 288 5.23 -26.80 22.57
C ALA A 288 4.46 -26.27 23.79
N THR A 289 5.20 -25.76 24.77
CA THR A 289 4.64 -25.28 26.04
C THR A 289 3.77 -24.03 25.89
N ASP A 290 3.94 -23.30 24.79
CA ASP A 290 3.19 -22.12 24.40
C ASP A 290 2.09 -22.41 23.35
N PHE A 291 1.82 -23.69 23.04
CA PHE A 291 0.70 -24.06 22.20
C PHE A 291 -0.62 -23.53 22.76
N ALA A 292 -1.30 -22.70 21.98
CA ALA A 292 -2.56 -22.07 22.35
C ALA A 292 -3.47 -21.90 21.12
N PRO A 293 -4.81 -21.93 21.29
CA PRO A 293 -5.75 -21.60 20.23
C PRO A 293 -5.47 -20.21 19.66
N LEU A 294 -5.49 -20.10 18.32
CA LEU A 294 -5.35 -18.83 17.63
C LEU A 294 -6.67 -18.05 17.67
N ASP A 295 -6.56 -16.73 17.78
CA ASP A 295 -7.69 -15.81 17.65
C ASP A 295 -8.14 -15.65 16.20
N ASN A 296 -9.12 -14.77 15.97
CA ASN A 296 -9.66 -14.52 14.63
C ASN A 296 -8.68 -13.80 13.67
N LEU A 297 -7.53 -13.32 14.17
CA LEU A 297 -6.46 -12.74 13.36
C LEU A 297 -5.35 -13.75 13.08
N GLY A 298 -5.45 -14.97 13.61
CA GLY A 298 -4.45 -16.03 13.42
C GLY A 298 -3.26 -15.92 14.35
N GLY A 299 -3.42 -15.28 15.52
CA GLY A 299 -2.37 -15.14 16.51
C GLY A 299 -2.83 -15.44 17.93
N HIS A 300 -1.90 -15.39 18.88
CA HIS A 300 -2.20 -15.50 20.30
C HIS A 300 -1.16 -14.74 21.13
N LYS A 301 -1.34 -14.68 22.45
CA LYS A 301 -0.36 -14.11 23.39
C LYS A 301 0.38 -15.21 24.14
N ASP A 302 1.70 -15.09 24.22
CA ASP A 302 2.50 -15.96 25.07
C ASP A 302 2.23 -15.71 26.57
N ALA A 303 2.86 -16.51 27.44
CA ALA A 303 2.73 -16.37 28.90
C ALA A 303 3.24 -15.01 29.44
N SER A 304 4.07 -14.31 28.68
CA SER A 304 4.57 -12.96 29.01
C SER A 304 3.66 -11.84 28.48
N GLY A 305 2.58 -12.19 27.75
CA GLY A 305 1.65 -11.27 27.16
C GLY A 305 2.06 -10.73 25.79
N ASN A 306 3.13 -11.26 25.17
CA ASN A 306 3.57 -10.85 23.84
C ASN A 306 2.70 -11.51 22.78
N TYR A 307 2.08 -10.69 21.93
CA TYR A 307 1.27 -11.16 20.83
C TYR A 307 2.12 -11.56 19.62
N HIS A 308 1.73 -12.61 18.93
CA HIS A 308 2.35 -13.03 17.68
C HIS A 308 1.38 -13.87 16.82
N TYR A 309 1.63 -13.91 15.52
CA TYR A 309 0.85 -14.70 14.56
C TYR A 309 1.51 -16.03 14.24
N HIS A 310 0.72 -16.97 13.72
CA HIS A 310 1.22 -18.24 13.19
C HIS A 310 0.74 -18.52 11.77
N ALA A 311 1.57 -19.26 11.04
CA ALA A 311 1.14 -19.92 9.81
C ALA A 311 -0.01 -20.90 10.10
N GLN A 312 -0.93 -21.03 9.15
CA GLN A 312 -2.10 -21.90 9.25
C GLN A 312 -2.25 -22.75 7.99
N LYS A 313 -2.70 -24.00 8.12
CA LYS A 313 -2.89 -24.89 6.95
C LYS A 313 -4.17 -24.58 6.17
N THR A 314 -5.06 -23.81 6.80
CA THR A 314 -6.33 -23.34 6.23
C THR A 314 -6.30 -21.83 6.15
N TYR A 315 -7.17 -21.26 5.31
CA TYR A 315 -7.39 -19.82 5.25
C TYR A 315 -7.55 -19.23 6.67
N PRO A 316 -6.87 -18.13 7.01
CA PRO A 316 -6.13 -17.23 6.11
C PRO A 316 -4.66 -17.59 5.85
N TYR A 317 -4.16 -18.77 6.23
CA TYR A 317 -2.77 -19.24 6.03
C TYR A 317 -1.64 -18.46 6.73
N LEU A 318 -1.88 -17.19 7.07
CA LEU A 318 -1.01 -16.27 7.81
C LEU A 318 -1.87 -15.34 8.70
N ASN A 319 -1.43 -14.11 8.98
CA ASN A 319 -2.23 -13.15 9.73
C ASN A 319 -3.52 -12.75 8.97
N GLY A 320 -4.68 -13.01 9.57
CA GLY A 320 -6.01 -12.67 9.06
C GLY A 320 -6.40 -11.20 9.26
N GLY A 321 -5.46 -10.38 9.72
CA GLY A 321 -5.66 -8.99 10.10
C GLY A 321 -4.43 -8.39 10.77
N PHE A 322 -4.64 -7.26 11.43
CA PHE A 322 -3.65 -6.52 12.20
C PHE A 322 -4.15 -6.37 13.63
N TYR A 323 -3.46 -7.01 14.56
CA TYR A 323 -3.56 -6.85 16.00
C TYR A 323 -3.04 -5.48 16.40
N GLY A 324 -1.97 -5.00 15.75
CA GLY A 324 -1.39 -3.70 15.98
C GLY A 324 -1.98 -2.58 15.11
N GLU A 325 -1.59 -1.35 15.43
CA GLU A 325 -1.99 -0.17 14.66
C GLU A 325 -1.34 -0.14 13.27
N VAL A 326 -2.18 0.02 12.25
CA VAL A 326 -1.76 0.33 10.88
C VAL A 326 -2.55 1.53 10.36
N THR A 327 -1.94 2.29 9.46
CA THR A 327 -2.69 3.28 8.68
C THR A 327 -3.16 2.63 7.39
N LYS A 328 -4.48 2.61 7.18
CA LYS A 328 -5.08 2.19 5.91
C LYS A 328 -5.29 3.37 4.98
N ARG A 329 -4.85 3.25 3.73
CA ARG A 329 -5.21 4.17 2.64
C ARG A 329 -5.42 3.38 1.35
N ASP A 330 -6.46 3.69 0.59
CA ASP A 330 -6.76 3.06 -0.71
C ASP A 330 -6.78 1.51 -0.70
N GLY A 331 -7.21 0.91 0.41
CA GLY A 331 -7.32 -0.54 0.58
C GLY A 331 -5.98 -1.26 0.75
N GLN A 332 -4.97 -0.57 1.32
CA GLN A 332 -3.64 -1.11 1.64
C GLN A 332 -3.04 -0.44 2.89
N VAL A 333 -1.97 -1.02 3.44
CA VAL A 333 -1.17 -0.38 4.51
C VAL A 333 -0.36 0.78 3.94
N ASP A 334 -0.26 1.89 4.68
CA ASP A 334 0.44 3.12 4.27
C ASP A 334 1.35 3.70 5.38
N PRO A 335 2.52 4.27 5.03
CA PRO A 335 3.31 3.98 3.83
C PRO A 335 3.72 2.52 3.64
N GLN A 336 3.89 2.15 2.37
CA GLN A 336 4.61 0.96 1.93
C GLN A 336 5.36 1.24 0.61
N PRO A 337 6.40 0.45 0.29
CA PRO A 337 7.09 0.51 -0.99
C PRO A 337 6.17 0.35 -2.20
N ARG A 338 6.58 0.92 -3.33
CA ARG A 338 5.95 0.70 -4.62
C ARG A 338 6.85 -0.11 -5.55
N ALA A 339 6.26 -1.11 -6.18
CA ALA A 339 6.83 -1.81 -7.32
C ALA A 339 6.72 -0.94 -8.59
N GLU A 340 7.65 -1.11 -9.53
CA GLU A 340 7.65 -0.37 -10.78
C GLU A 340 7.32 -1.28 -11.96
N PRO A 341 6.16 -1.12 -12.61
CA PRO A 341 5.83 -1.93 -13.78
C PRO A 341 6.77 -1.56 -14.92
N LEU A 342 7.49 -2.57 -15.41
CA LEU A 342 8.39 -2.42 -16.55
C LEU A 342 7.65 -2.46 -17.89
N ARG A 343 6.57 -3.25 -17.95
CA ARG A 343 5.79 -3.52 -19.16
C ARG A 343 4.29 -3.55 -18.84
N PRO A 344 3.41 -3.38 -19.84
CA PRO A 344 1.97 -3.51 -19.64
C PRO A 344 1.58 -4.89 -19.12
N ALA A 345 0.60 -4.94 -18.23
CA ALA A 345 0.03 -6.20 -17.78
C ALA A 345 -0.63 -6.94 -18.95
N LEU A 346 -0.36 -8.25 -19.04
CA LEU A 346 -0.90 -9.13 -20.07
C LEU A 346 -2.20 -9.79 -19.59
N ARG A 347 -2.97 -10.33 -20.53
CA ARG A 347 -4.19 -11.07 -20.20
C ARG A 347 -3.83 -12.45 -19.61
N PRO A 348 -4.64 -13.04 -18.73
CA PRO A 348 -4.43 -14.42 -18.30
C PRO A 348 -4.37 -15.38 -19.48
N LEU A 349 -3.42 -16.31 -19.45
CA LEU A 349 -3.29 -17.36 -20.45
C LEU A 349 -4.09 -18.57 -19.95
N ARG A 350 -5.23 -18.85 -20.61
CA ARG A 350 -6.08 -19.99 -20.23
C ARG A 350 -5.34 -21.31 -20.42
N ASP A 351 -5.58 -22.23 -19.49
CA ASP A 351 -5.05 -23.59 -19.48
C ASP A 351 -3.51 -23.68 -19.44
N ALA A 352 -2.85 -22.56 -19.11
CA ALA A 352 -1.40 -22.52 -18.96
C ALA A 352 -0.98 -23.05 -17.60
N LYS A 353 -0.01 -23.96 -17.59
CA LYS A 353 0.67 -24.42 -16.39
C LYS A 353 2.15 -24.08 -16.46
N ILE A 354 2.68 -23.43 -15.44
CA ILE A 354 4.12 -23.18 -15.35
C ILE A 354 4.80 -24.45 -14.84
N THR A 355 5.74 -24.97 -15.62
CA THR A 355 6.39 -26.27 -15.38
C THR A 355 7.84 -26.16 -14.96
N GLY A 356 8.48 -25.02 -15.21
CA GLY A 356 9.89 -24.82 -14.89
C GLY A 356 10.23 -23.35 -14.74
N PHE A 357 11.22 -23.09 -13.90
CA PHE A 357 11.81 -21.78 -13.73
C PHE A 357 13.29 -21.95 -13.40
N ASP A 358 14.14 -21.22 -14.10
CA ASP A 358 15.57 -21.18 -13.88
C ASP A 358 16.07 -19.73 -13.83
N ARG A 359 17.06 -19.50 -12.98
CA ARG A 359 17.73 -18.21 -12.84
C ARG A 359 19.24 -18.45 -12.77
N ASN A 360 19.97 -17.78 -13.66
CA ASN A 360 21.42 -17.71 -13.63
C ASN A 360 21.87 -16.24 -13.66
N GLY A 361 22.19 -15.71 -12.48
CA GLY A 361 22.56 -14.30 -12.32
C GLY A 361 21.45 -13.36 -12.77
N ASN A 362 21.66 -12.70 -13.91
CA ASN A 362 20.73 -11.76 -14.53
C ASN A 362 19.91 -12.35 -15.70
N ARG A 363 20.07 -13.64 -15.97
CA ARG A 363 19.34 -14.38 -17.00
C ARG A 363 18.31 -15.27 -16.34
N PHE A 364 17.14 -15.32 -16.94
CA PHE A 364 16.00 -16.05 -16.42
C PHE A 364 15.33 -16.82 -17.53
N GLN A 365 14.75 -17.96 -17.16
CA GLN A 365 13.99 -18.81 -18.04
C GLN A 365 12.74 -19.28 -17.31
N LEU A 366 11.58 -19.14 -17.95
CA LEU A 366 10.31 -19.68 -17.48
C LEU A 366 9.76 -20.63 -18.55
N GLU A 367 9.40 -21.83 -18.13
CA GLU A 367 8.79 -22.86 -18.98
C GLU A 367 7.33 -23.04 -18.59
N TYR A 368 6.48 -23.15 -19.60
CA TYR A 368 5.06 -23.37 -19.41
C TYR A 368 4.49 -24.32 -20.47
N ASP A 369 3.41 -25.00 -20.10
CA ASP A 369 2.64 -25.87 -20.98
C ASP A 369 1.27 -25.26 -21.24
N VAL A 370 0.81 -25.33 -22.49
CA VAL A 370 -0.58 -25.03 -22.87
C VAL A 370 -1.12 -26.21 -23.66
N SER A 371 -1.96 -27.02 -23.01
CA SER A 371 -2.59 -28.21 -23.59
C SER A 371 -1.57 -29.21 -24.18
N GLY A 372 -0.49 -29.49 -23.46
CA GLY A 372 0.55 -30.44 -23.86
C GLY A 372 1.62 -29.88 -24.81
N ARG A 373 1.55 -28.58 -25.14
CA ARG A 373 2.55 -27.89 -25.96
C ARG A 373 3.36 -26.92 -25.11
N LYS A 374 4.68 -27.07 -25.19
CA LYS A 374 5.63 -26.27 -24.43
C LYS A 374 5.83 -24.88 -25.04
N GLY A 375 5.89 -23.87 -24.18
CA GLY A 375 6.41 -22.54 -24.46
C GLY A 375 7.48 -22.16 -23.44
N THR A 376 8.32 -21.18 -23.82
CA THR A 376 9.42 -20.70 -22.99
C THR A 376 9.53 -19.19 -23.06
N ILE A 377 9.86 -18.56 -21.94
CA ILE A 377 10.23 -17.14 -21.87
C ILE A 377 11.66 -17.07 -21.35
N HIS A 378 12.56 -16.56 -22.17
CA HIS A 378 13.89 -16.17 -21.72
C HIS A 378 13.92 -14.66 -21.52
N TYR A 379 14.53 -14.18 -20.46
CA TYR A 379 14.74 -12.75 -20.29
C TYR A 379 16.05 -12.43 -19.59
N VAL A 380 16.62 -11.27 -19.95
CA VAL A 380 17.90 -10.80 -19.43
C VAL A 380 17.72 -9.41 -18.87
N VAL A 381 17.96 -9.25 -17.58
CA VAL A 381 17.93 -7.95 -16.89
C VAL A 381 19.30 -7.30 -17.01
N LYS A 382 19.39 -6.15 -17.68
CA LYS A 382 20.64 -5.44 -17.94
C LYS A 382 20.94 -4.44 -16.83
N ASN A 383 22.23 -4.09 -16.70
CA ASN A 383 22.72 -3.14 -15.71
C ASN A 383 22.14 -1.73 -15.86
N ASP A 384 21.65 -1.37 -17.06
CA ASP A 384 21.04 -0.06 -17.32
C ASP A 384 19.53 -0.01 -16.97
N GLY A 385 18.98 -1.11 -16.43
CA GLY A 385 17.57 -1.24 -16.08
C GLY A 385 16.67 -1.67 -17.24
N SER A 386 17.24 -1.98 -18.41
CA SER A 386 16.48 -2.61 -19.48
C SER A 386 16.34 -4.12 -19.29
N VAL A 387 15.26 -4.69 -19.81
CA VAL A 387 15.05 -6.14 -19.84
C VAL A 387 14.69 -6.53 -21.27
N ASP A 388 15.47 -7.45 -21.82
CA ASP A 388 15.19 -8.08 -23.11
C ASP A 388 14.50 -9.41 -22.86
N PHE A 389 13.39 -9.63 -23.55
CA PHE A 389 12.61 -10.85 -23.52
C PHE A 389 12.66 -11.55 -24.87
N THR A 390 12.70 -12.87 -24.84
CA THR A 390 12.49 -13.77 -25.97
C THR A 390 11.43 -14.77 -25.58
N PHE A 391 10.29 -14.72 -26.26
CA PHE A 391 9.17 -15.62 -26.05
C PHE A 391 9.12 -16.63 -27.18
N GLN A 392 9.19 -17.91 -26.82
CA GLN A 392 8.93 -19.03 -27.70
C GLN A 392 7.54 -19.56 -27.36
N GLU A 393 6.58 -19.27 -28.24
CA GLU A 393 5.18 -19.65 -28.02
C GLU A 393 4.98 -21.15 -28.28
N PRO A 394 3.95 -21.78 -27.67
CA PRO A 394 3.56 -23.16 -27.97
C PRO A 394 3.19 -23.44 -29.44
N SER A 395 3.00 -22.37 -30.24
CA SER A 395 2.81 -22.44 -31.70
C SER A 395 4.11 -22.65 -32.49
N GLY A 396 5.27 -22.51 -31.84
CA GLY A 396 6.59 -22.46 -32.48
C GLY A 396 7.01 -21.06 -32.91
N LYS A 397 6.13 -20.05 -32.82
CA LYS A 397 6.47 -18.66 -33.12
C LYS A 397 7.39 -18.09 -32.04
N THR A 398 8.41 -17.36 -32.46
CA THR A 398 9.27 -16.59 -31.57
C THR A 398 8.99 -15.09 -31.72
N ARG A 399 8.94 -14.37 -30.60
CA ARG A 399 8.93 -12.90 -30.57
C ARG A 399 9.91 -12.38 -29.52
N THR A 400 10.46 -11.19 -29.78
CA THR A 400 11.37 -10.51 -28.86
C THR A 400 10.83 -9.13 -28.51
N GLU A 401 11.04 -8.72 -27.26
CA GLU A 401 10.59 -7.43 -26.75
C GLU A 401 11.65 -6.87 -25.81
N SER A 402 11.86 -5.55 -25.83
CA SER A 402 12.79 -4.87 -24.93
C SER A 402 12.06 -3.74 -24.22
N TYR A 403 12.19 -3.72 -22.89
CA TYR A 403 11.59 -2.69 -22.04
C TYR A 403 12.68 -2.01 -21.22
N ARG A 404 12.43 -0.76 -20.81
CA ARG A 404 13.39 0.01 -20.01
C ARG A 404 12.72 0.58 -18.77
N SER A 405 13.30 0.27 -17.61
CA SER A 405 12.87 0.83 -16.34
C SER A 405 13.19 2.33 -16.29
N ARG A 406 12.29 3.11 -15.67
CA ARG A 406 12.48 4.55 -15.45
C ARG A 406 13.36 4.85 -14.23
N SER A 407 13.62 3.88 -13.36
CA SER A 407 14.35 4.08 -12.10
C SER A 407 15.85 3.77 -12.17
N GLY A 408 16.43 3.48 -13.35
CA GLY A 408 17.88 3.27 -13.52
C GLY A 408 18.36 1.86 -13.16
N LYS A 409 19.58 1.70 -12.64
CA LYS A 409 20.24 0.38 -12.41
C LYS A 409 19.40 -0.56 -11.51
N PRO A 410 19.10 -1.81 -11.91
CA PRO A 410 18.35 -2.75 -11.10
C PRO A 410 19.21 -3.22 -9.91
N TYR A 411 18.58 -3.39 -8.75
CA TYR A 411 19.22 -4.02 -7.61
C TYR A 411 19.17 -5.54 -7.82
N MET A 412 20.26 -6.08 -8.35
CA MET A 412 20.50 -7.52 -8.42
C MET A 412 21.66 -7.82 -7.49
N PRO A 413 21.55 -8.79 -6.57
CA PRO A 413 22.75 -9.39 -6.00
C PRO A 413 23.48 -10.08 -7.17
N LEU A 414 24.50 -9.41 -7.69
CA LEU A 414 25.29 -9.87 -8.83
C LEU A 414 26.16 -11.06 -8.40
N SER A 415 25.86 -12.24 -8.96
CA SER A 415 26.81 -13.32 -9.29
C SER A 415 27.62 -13.99 -8.16
N ASP A 416 28.01 -15.24 -8.39
CA ASP A 416 28.74 -16.17 -7.50
C ASP A 416 30.17 -15.76 -7.09
N ALA A 417 30.45 -14.48 -6.92
CA ALA A 417 31.69 -14.03 -6.32
C ALA A 417 31.63 -14.24 -4.80
N LEU A 418 32.37 -15.26 -4.33
CA LEU A 418 32.77 -15.45 -2.95
C LEU A 418 33.10 -14.11 -2.27
N GLY A 419 32.66 -14.01 -1.01
CA GLY A 419 32.82 -12.84 -0.15
C GLY A 419 34.13 -12.12 -0.35
N THR A 420 34.02 -10.94 -0.94
CA THR A 420 34.81 -9.80 -0.49
C THR A 420 33.80 -8.83 0.08
N ASN A 421 34.15 -8.20 1.20
CA ASN A 421 33.54 -6.94 1.58
C ASN A 421 33.53 -6.09 0.32
N VAL A 422 32.37 -5.94 -0.32
CA VAL A 422 32.11 -4.74 -1.10
C VAL A 422 31.98 -3.69 -0.03
N ASP A 423 33.14 -3.16 0.34
CA ASP A 423 33.25 -1.91 1.01
C ASP A 423 32.53 -0.89 0.13
N LEU A 424 31.27 -0.64 0.46
CA LEU A 424 30.48 0.45 -0.10
C LEU A 424 31.01 1.81 0.40
N SER A 425 32.24 1.89 0.95
CA SER A 425 33.01 3.12 1.04
C SER A 425 33.46 3.69 -0.32
N HIS A 426 33.00 3.18 -1.46
CA HIS A 426 32.69 4.10 -2.55
C HIS A 426 31.49 4.96 -2.20
N HIS A 427 31.82 5.92 -1.34
CA HIS A 427 31.11 7.09 -0.89
C HIS A 427 29.91 7.46 -1.78
N LEU A 428 28.70 7.08 -1.37
CA LEU A 428 27.81 8.17 -0.97
C LEU A 428 28.38 8.63 0.38
N PRO A 429 28.99 9.82 0.49
CA PRO A 429 29.45 10.30 1.78
C PRO A 429 28.29 10.20 2.75
N SER A 430 28.49 9.52 3.88
CA SER A 430 27.66 9.78 5.04
C SER A 430 27.80 11.28 5.31
N GLY A 431 26.69 12.00 5.15
CA GLY A 431 26.70 13.45 5.11
C GLY A 431 27.00 14.06 3.74
N MET A 432 26.25 13.70 2.68
CA MET A 432 25.88 14.78 1.76
C MET A 432 25.12 15.82 2.60
N PRO A 433 25.60 17.06 2.74
CA PRO A 433 24.88 18.06 3.50
C PRO A 433 23.50 18.23 2.88
N MET A 434 22.48 17.77 3.61
CA MET A 434 21.09 18.06 3.26
C MET A 434 20.93 19.58 3.28
N LEU A 435 20.42 20.13 2.19
CA LEU A 435 20.01 21.52 2.18
C LEU A 435 18.88 21.66 3.22
N THR A 436 19.07 22.53 4.20
CA THR A 436 17.96 22.93 5.07
C THR A 436 17.18 24.01 4.33
N VAL A 437 16.00 23.67 3.82
CA VAL A 437 15.12 24.61 3.11
C VAL A 437 14.11 25.20 4.10
N THR A 438 14.00 26.53 4.12
CA THR A 438 13.14 27.29 5.02
C THR A 438 12.43 28.42 4.27
N SER A 439 11.37 28.96 4.85
CA SER A 439 10.78 30.24 4.45
C SER A 439 10.77 31.17 5.66
N PRO A 440 11.16 32.44 5.52
CA PRO A 440 10.97 33.42 6.59
C PRO A 440 9.49 33.77 6.81
N ALA A 441 8.60 33.42 5.88
CA ALA A 441 7.17 33.75 5.98
C ALA A 441 6.32 32.65 6.62
N PHE A 442 6.82 31.40 6.69
CA PHE A 442 6.10 30.27 7.30
C PHE A 442 7.04 29.12 7.67
N ALA A 443 6.67 28.38 8.72
CA ALA A 443 7.38 27.18 9.14
C ALA A 443 6.92 25.94 8.34
N ALA A 444 7.78 24.92 8.26
CA ALA A 444 7.43 23.64 7.64
C ALA A 444 6.23 22.99 8.35
N GLY A 445 5.22 22.59 7.57
CA GLY A 445 3.99 21.98 8.09
C GLY A 445 2.88 22.96 8.47
N ASN A 446 3.16 24.28 8.50
CA ASN A 446 2.14 25.30 8.72
C ASN A 446 1.41 25.67 7.41
N GLU A 447 0.28 26.36 7.56
CA GLU A 447 -0.45 26.95 6.44
C GLU A 447 0.39 28.01 5.73
N MET A 448 0.29 28.05 4.40
CA MET A 448 0.94 29.07 3.60
C MET A 448 0.15 30.39 3.70
N PRO A 449 0.82 31.51 4.02
CA PRO A 449 0.17 32.82 4.07
C PRO A 449 -0.55 33.18 2.77
N ILE A 450 -1.71 33.84 2.90
CA ILE A 450 -2.64 34.10 1.80
C ILE A 450 -2.02 34.94 0.67
N GLU A 451 -1.04 35.79 0.97
CA GLU A 451 -0.30 36.58 -0.01
C GLU A 451 0.46 35.76 -1.05
N PHE A 452 0.75 34.49 -0.75
CA PHE A 452 1.39 33.55 -1.68
C PHE A 452 0.41 32.63 -2.39
N THR A 453 -0.87 32.65 -2.02
CA THR A 453 -1.90 31.85 -2.68
C THR A 453 -2.63 32.68 -3.74
N GLY A 454 -3.43 32.02 -4.58
CA GLY A 454 -4.25 32.70 -5.57
C GLY A 454 -5.44 33.46 -4.97
N ASP A 455 -5.68 33.33 -3.66
CA ASP A 455 -6.70 34.07 -2.93
C ASP A 455 -6.19 35.43 -2.42
N GLY A 456 -4.86 35.65 -2.45
CA GLY A 456 -4.22 36.94 -2.15
C GLY A 456 -3.44 37.50 -3.34
N ALA A 457 -2.29 38.13 -3.07
CA ALA A 457 -1.46 38.78 -4.09
C ALA A 457 -0.82 37.80 -5.10
N GLY A 458 -0.77 36.50 -4.78
CA GLY A 458 -0.19 35.47 -5.65
C GLY A 458 1.32 35.59 -5.84
N HIS A 459 2.03 36.15 -4.85
CA HIS A 459 3.48 36.27 -4.91
C HIS A 459 4.16 34.91 -4.69
N SER A 460 5.30 34.66 -5.33
CA SER A 460 6.10 33.50 -4.95
C SER A 460 6.60 33.64 -3.50
N PRO A 461 6.62 32.55 -2.71
CA PRO A 461 7.05 32.64 -1.32
C PRO A 461 8.55 32.93 -1.22
N PRO A 462 9.00 33.70 -0.21
CA PRO A 462 10.42 33.83 0.07
C PRO A 462 10.95 32.47 0.54
N LEU A 463 12.12 32.07 0.06
CA LEU A 463 12.73 30.80 0.39
C LEU A 463 14.21 30.99 0.68
N ALA A 464 14.75 30.24 1.64
CA ALA A 464 16.17 30.22 1.94
C ALA A 464 16.62 28.77 2.11
N TRP A 465 17.83 28.48 1.68
CA TRP A 465 18.46 27.19 1.88
C TRP A 465 19.89 27.33 2.35
N THR A 466 20.44 26.30 3.00
CA THR A 466 21.86 26.29 3.35
C THR A 466 22.74 26.20 2.10
N LYS A 467 24.01 26.61 2.20
CA LYS A 467 24.97 26.42 1.10
C LYS A 467 25.10 24.92 0.78
N GLY A 468 25.19 24.61 -0.51
CA GLY A 468 25.34 23.25 -1.01
C GLY A 468 26.74 22.72 -0.78
N PRO A 469 26.96 21.40 -0.96
CA PRO A 469 28.27 20.80 -0.83
C PRO A 469 29.29 21.45 -1.78
N ALA A 470 30.58 21.29 -1.46
CA ALA A 470 31.65 21.70 -2.36
C ALA A 470 31.45 21.05 -3.75
N GLY A 471 31.61 21.83 -4.81
CA GLY A 471 31.32 21.38 -6.19
C GLY A 471 29.91 21.72 -6.69
N THR A 472 29.04 22.32 -5.86
CA THR A 472 27.78 22.89 -6.33
C THR A 472 28.04 24.02 -7.33
N GLN A 473 27.58 23.86 -8.57
CA GLN A 473 27.71 24.85 -9.64
C GLN A 473 26.43 25.67 -9.87
N CYS A 474 25.26 25.09 -9.56
CA CYS A 474 23.99 25.80 -9.56
C CYS A 474 22.95 25.07 -8.71
N TYR A 475 21.80 25.71 -8.49
CA TYR A 475 20.63 25.10 -7.86
C TYR A 475 19.45 24.98 -8.84
N ALA A 476 18.56 24.05 -8.52
CA ALA A 476 17.21 23.99 -9.09
C ALA A 476 16.17 23.94 -7.96
N LEU A 477 14.99 24.49 -8.20
CA LEU A 477 13.89 24.61 -7.27
C LEU A 477 12.59 24.20 -7.93
N ASN A 478 11.79 23.38 -7.24
CA ASN A 478 10.44 23.03 -7.65
C ASN A 478 9.45 23.22 -6.48
N LEU A 479 8.38 23.99 -6.70
CA LEU A 479 7.21 24.03 -5.83
C LEU A 479 6.10 23.19 -6.48
N TRP A 480 5.67 22.12 -5.83
CA TRP A 480 4.78 21.13 -6.43
C TRP A 480 3.81 20.51 -5.42
N HIS A 481 2.75 19.87 -5.92
CA HIS A 481 1.90 18.99 -5.12
C HIS A 481 1.38 17.81 -5.95
N THR A 482 0.78 16.84 -5.27
CA THR A 482 0.06 15.74 -5.88
C THR A 482 -1.46 16.01 -5.80
N PRO A 483 -2.11 16.44 -6.90
CA PRO A 483 -3.57 16.64 -6.90
C PRO A 483 -4.35 15.31 -6.85
N GLY A 484 -3.71 14.21 -7.27
CA GLY A 484 -4.25 12.85 -7.26
C GLY A 484 -3.13 11.80 -7.39
N PRO A 485 -3.43 10.50 -7.27
CA PRO A 485 -2.43 9.44 -7.34
C PRO A 485 -1.72 9.40 -8.70
N GLY A 486 -0.40 9.63 -8.72
CA GLY A 486 0.43 9.58 -9.93
C GLY A 486 0.53 10.91 -10.69
N ASP A 487 -0.25 11.92 -10.31
CA ASP A 487 -0.15 13.25 -10.86
C ASP A 487 0.80 14.11 -10.01
N ILE A 488 1.73 14.77 -10.67
CA ILE A 488 2.54 15.84 -10.09
C ILE A 488 2.15 17.11 -10.80
N LYS A 489 1.77 18.12 -10.04
CA LYS A 489 1.58 19.47 -10.56
C LYS A 489 2.61 20.40 -9.93
N SER A 490 3.51 20.92 -10.76
CA SER A 490 4.43 22.01 -10.49
C SER A 490 3.72 23.36 -10.62
N TYR A 491 3.97 24.21 -9.64
CA TYR A 491 3.52 25.59 -9.57
C TYR A 491 4.68 26.57 -9.75
N TRP A 492 5.92 26.14 -9.49
CA TRP A 492 7.10 26.96 -9.71
C TRP A 492 8.28 26.09 -10.06
N LEU A 493 8.97 26.38 -11.16
CA LEU A 493 10.20 25.71 -11.54
C LEU A 493 11.26 26.74 -11.89
N LEU A 494 12.38 26.71 -11.18
CA LEU A 494 13.58 27.47 -11.48
C LEU A 494 14.77 26.51 -11.56
N TYR A 495 15.65 26.68 -12.54
CA TYR A 495 16.90 25.92 -12.65
C TYR A 495 18.04 26.87 -13.05
N ASN A 496 19.29 26.43 -13.03
CA ASN A 496 20.45 27.31 -13.23
C ASN A 496 20.52 28.50 -12.24
N ILE A 497 19.96 28.36 -11.04
CA ILE A 497 20.11 29.37 -9.98
C ILE A 497 21.61 29.39 -9.60
N PRO A 498 22.30 30.54 -9.62
CA PRO A 498 23.74 30.59 -9.33
C PRO A 498 24.10 29.96 -7.97
N ALA A 499 25.26 29.30 -7.86
CA ALA A 499 25.66 28.58 -6.65
C ALA A 499 25.92 29.47 -5.42
N ASP A 500 26.11 30.78 -5.62
CA ASP A 500 26.21 31.79 -4.57
C ASP A 500 24.84 32.32 -4.10
N VAL A 501 23.75 31.97 -4.79
CA VAL A 501 22.39 32.30 -4.39
C VAL A 501 21.82 31.18 -3.51
N THR A 502 21.61 31.51 -2.23
CA THR A 502 21.04 30.60 -1.23
C THR A 502 19.70 31.08 -0.65
N SER A 503 19.10 32.09 -1.28
CA SER A 503 17.75 32.55 -0.94
C SER A 503 17.07 33.24 -2.13
N LEU A 504 15.75 33.24 -2.10
CA LEU A 504 14.87 33.97 -3.00
C LEU A 504 13.97 34.88 -2.16
N PRO A 505 13.87 36.18 -2.49
CA PRO A 505 12.90 37.06 -1.84
C PRO A 505 11.47 36.66 -2.22
N ALA A 506 10.49 37.20 -1.50
CA ALA A 506 9.10 37.10 -1.91
C ALA A 506 8.94 37.75 -3.29
N ASN A 507 8.15 37.12 -4.17
CA ASN A 507 7.94 37.56 -5.55
C ASN A 507 9.25 37.67 -6.36
N ALA A 508 10.14 36.67 -6.23
CA ALA A 508 11.42 36.66 -6.92
C ALA A 508 11.27 36.54 -8.45
N HIS A 509 12.02 37.37 -9.19
CA HIS A 509 12.12 37.37 -10.65
C HIS A 509 13.58 37.50 -11.09
N GLY A 510 13.90 37.02 -12.30
CA GLY A 510 15.22 37.20 -12.90
C GLY A 510 16.37 36.41 -12.27
N ILE A 511 16.08 35.46 -11.37
CA ILE A 511 17.07 34.59 -10.72
C ILE A 511 16.99 33.20 -11.35
N GLY A 512 18.13 32.73 -11.88
CA GLY A 512 18.20 31.47 -12.61
C GLY A 512 17.43 31.53 -13.94
N THR A 513 16.99 30.38 -14.42
CA THR A 513 16.18 30.18 -15.62
C THR A 513 14.83 29.63 -15.20
N ALA A 514 13.76 30.31 -15.61
CA ALA A 514 12.40 29.85 -15.35
C ALA A 514 12.03 28.67 -16.25
N GLY A 515 11.52 27.60 -15.63
CA GLY A 515 10.90 26.48 -16.30
C GLY A 515 9.40 26.65 -16.43
N TYR A 516 8.76 25.82 -17.25
CA TYR A 516 7.31 25.82 -17.41
C TYR A 516 6.64 25.08 -16.25
N ASN A 517 5.65 25.72 -15.62
CA ASN A 517 4.71 25.06 -14.74
C ASN A 517 3.67 24.26 -15.55
N ASP A 518 2.77 23.52 -14.89
CA ASP A 518 1.75 22.69 -15.57
C ASP A 518 0.69 23.48 -16.34
N LYS A 519 0.60 24.80 -16.16
CA LYS A 519 -0.20 25.68 -17.03
C LYS A 519 0.55 26.13 -18.29
N GLY A 520 1.79 25.67 -18.47
CA GLY A 520 2.65 26.08 -19.58
C GLY A 520 3.16 27.52 -19.44
N HIS A 521 3.17 28.08 -18.24
CA HIS A 521 3.71 29.43 -17.97
C HIS A 521 5.06 29.33 -17.26
N THR A 522 5.94 30.31 -17.47
CA THR A 522 7.25 30.37 -16.79
C THR A 522 7.20 31.11 -15.45
N GLU A 523 6.01 31.55 -15.03
CA GLU A 523 5.80 32.27 -13.79
C GLU A 523 5.39 31.31 -12.67
N TYR A 524 5.43 31.81 -11.43
CA TYR A 524 4.79 31.13 -10.31
C TYR A 524 3.26 31.06 -10.56
N ASP A 525 2.68 29.87 -10.48
CA ASP A 525 1.23 29.65 -10.48
C ASP A 525 0.73 29.64 -9.04
N PRO A 526 0.15 30.73 -8.52
CA PRO A 526 -0.32 30.76 -7.15
C PRO A 526 -1.50 29.81 -6.96
N MET A 527 -1.46 29.03 -5.89
CA MET A 527 -2.39 27.93 -5.68
C MET A 527 -3.83 28.44 -5.45
N ARG A 528 -4.78 27.89 -6.21
CA ARG A 528 -6.23 28.18 -6.11
C ARG A 528 -6.99 26.88 -5.84
N SER A 529 -6.82 26.29 -4.66
CA SER A 529 -7.39 24.98 -4.33
C SER A 529 -8.92 25.07 -4.21
N LYS A 530 -9.65 24.69 -5.26
CA LYS A 530 -11.10 24.51 -5.24
C LYS A 530 -11.41 23.02 -5.10
N GLY A 531 -11.80 22.58 -3.91
CA GLY A 531 -12.14 21.19 -3.58
C GLY A 531 -12.01 20.89 -2.09
N PRO A 532 -12.62 19.82 -1.56
CA PRO A 532 -12.57 19.51 -0.13
C PRO A 532 -11.15 19.11 0.33
N GLY A 533 -10.84 19.45 1.59
CA GLY A 533 -9.64 19.02 2.31
C GLY A 533 -8.39 19.89 2.10
N VAL A 534 -7.51 19.89 3.11
CA VAL A 534 -6.21 20.56 3.09
C VAL A 534 -5.29 19.93 2.04
N LYS A 535 -4.64 20.76 1.21
CA LYS A 535 -3.64 20.31 0.22
C LYS A 535 -2.23 20.56 0.76
N LYS A 536 -1.34 19.59 0.58
CA LYS A 536 0.08 19.72 0.96
C LYS A 536 0.91 20.10 -0.26
N TYR A 537 1.69 21.17 -0.14
CA TYR A 537 2.61 21.64 -1.16
C TYR A 537 4.04 21.42 -0.70
N HIS A 538 4.90 21.00 -1.62
CA HIS A 538 6.30 20.67 -1.37
C HIS A 538 7.19 21.68 -2.09
N VAL A 539 8.20 22.18 -1.39
CA VAL A 539 9.31 22.95 -1.97
C VAL A 539 10.55 22.08 -1.92
N THR A 540 11.14 21.81 -3.08
CA THR A 540 12.35 20.99 -3.19
C THR A 540 13.45 21.80 -3.85
N VAL A 541 14.63 21.84 -3.22
CA VAL A 541 15.83 22.49 -3.76
C VAL A 541 16.90 21.44 -4.01
N PHE A 542 17.52 21.48 -5.18
CA PHE A 542 18.58 20.57 -5.61
C PHE A 542 19.88 21.35 -5.77
N ALA A 543 20.98 20.88 -5.17
CA ALA A 543 22.33 21.35 -5.46
C ALA A 543 22.90 20.53 -6.63
N LEU A 544 23.27 21.18 -7.73
CA LEU A 544 23.71 20.53 -8.95
C LEU A 544 25.19 20.75 -9.19
N SER A 545 25.92 19.68 -9.52
CA SER A 545 27.36 19.73 -9.84
C SER A 545 27.65 20.27 -11.24
N GLU A 546 26.62 20.53 -12.05
CA GLU A 546 26.70 21.10 -13.39
C GLU A 546 25.38 21.78 -13.77
N LYS A 547 25.38 22.60 -14.82
CA LYS A 547 24.15 23.24 -15.33
C LYS A 547 23.33 22.23 -16.14
N PRO A 548 22.05 21.99 -15.80
CA PRO A 548 21.19 21.06 -16.53
C PRO A 548 20.93 21.52 -17.96
N ASN A 549 21.14 20.62 -18.93
CA ASN A 549 20.83 20.86 -20.34
C ASN A 549 19.41 20.39 -20.66
N LEU A 550 18.43 21.26 -20.43
CA LEU A 550 17.02 20.99 -20.72
C LEU A 550 16.66 21.52 -22.12
N HIS A 551 16.61 20.63 -23.11
CA HIS A 551 16.17 20.97 -24.46
C HIS A 551 14.64 21.14 -24.53
N ARG A 552 14.19 22.19 -25.23
CA ARG A 552 12.77 22.45 -25.49
C ARG A 552 12.19 21.33 -26.36
N GLN A 553 11.30 20.50 -25.81
CA GLN A 553 10.40 19.72 -26.67
C GLN A 553 9.42 20.69 -27.35
N LYS A 554 9.41 20.71 -28.69
CA LYS A 554 8.39 21.42 -29.44
C LYS A 554 7.06 20.68 -29.23
N SER A 555 6.16 21.28 -28.47
CA SER A 555 4.79 20.82 -28.29
C SER A 555 4.10 20.65 -29.65
N HIS A 556 3.68 19.42 -29.96
CA HIS A 556 2.71 19.16 -31.02
C HIS A 556 1.36 19.70 -30.55
N VAL A 557 0.99 20.88 -31.03
CA VAL A 557 -0.40 21.34 -31.00
C VAL A 557 -1.17 20.43 -31.95
N THR A 558 -2.00 19.54 -31.40
CA THR A 558 -3.04 18.89 -32.18
C THR A 558 -4.34 19.55 -31.78
N ASN A 559 -4.83 20.47 -32.61
CA ASN A 559 -6.21 20.92 -32.57
C ASN A 559 -7.09 19.75 -33.00
N CYS A 560 -7.99 19.31 -32.13
CA CYS A 560 -9.31 18.75 -32.46
C CYS A 560 -10.28 19.14 -31.34
#